data_AF-A0A1L9VT09-F1
#
_entry.id   AF-A0A1L9VT09-F1
#
_cell.length_a   1.000
_cell.length_b   1.000
_cell.length_c   1.000
_cell.angle_alpha   90.00
_cell.angle_beta   90.00
_cell.angle_gamma   90.00
#
_symmetry.space_group_name_H-M   'P 1'
#
loop_
_entity.id
_entity.type
_entity.pdbx_description
1 polymer ?
#
loop_
_entity_poly.entity_id
_entity_poly.type
_entity_poly.pdbx_seq_one_letter_code
_entity_poly.pdbx_strand_id
1 'polypeptide(L)'
;MAPGALKRRTVDLDFYLHRVFRKNSFRPLQREVITAAVEGHDIFLQASTSFGKSLCFQLPAVVSHGVTVVVCPLLALMADQVNALQAIGVAVATINSTTPVFERRKITEDLLSGHPRARLLYVTPELCQTQTFRRTLQTVHAQGQLMRVAIDEAHCISEWGHDFRPAYKELSWFKTTLKDPVVSITAVTATATPRVRADIISLLGLNAEQMEIFNTPSARPNIHYEVKYLEDYAGDPLVAEPFQVNNLISWLLSIDARRKERLRPNTTNLPPISGIVYVCFRKAAEEVANALTHSSNGRINAVAYHAGFTAEERTNIQAMWTSPRPFPASEPQEPDKPPPSFSIIVATTAFGMGIDNPCVRFVVHWTPPKSFESFVQESGRAGRDGRAAASIVYYNAQERERMNDRLKRTAQDAPNRGIKKATSQANLQAQLESFSKVVRYCETTHRCRHEMIMELFGDYELERLRANWDNSGNGVVKSEENSSPCDYACDICKEGPKAVAVRKSRMVTESAPEDFVDPGMAQIMQLMFPRAFR
;
A
#
# COMPACT_ATOMS: atom_id res chain seq x y z
N MET A 1 -10.62 29.85 -46.64
CA MET A 1 -10.16 28.45 -46.60
C MET A 1 -9.48 28.24 -45.25
N ALA A 2 -10.08 27.43 -44.37
CA ALA A 2 -9.48 27.10 -43.08
C ALA A 2 -8.23 26.21 -43.33
N PRO A 3 -7.09 26.47 -42.67
CA PRO A 3 -5.93 25.61 -42.79
C PRO A 3 -6.29 24.22 -42.24
N GLY A 4 -6.09 23.20 -43.07
CA GLY A 4 -6.50 21.82 -42.78
C GLY A 4 -5.90 21.32 -41.47
N ALA A 5 -6.77 20.97 -40.52
CA ALA A 5 -6.38 20.21 -39.34
C ALA A 5 -5.80 18.88 -39.81
N LEU A 6 -4.46 18.75 -39.78
CA LEU A 6 -3.78 17.47 -39.90
C LEU A 6 -4.45 16.51 -38.91
N LYS A 7 -5.12 15.45 -39.42
CA LYS A 7 -5.70 14.39 -38.58
C LYS A 7 -4.61 13.92 -37.62
N ARG A 8 -4.81 14.13 -36.31
CA ARG A 8 -3.94 13.57 -35.25
C ARG A 8 -3.75 12.08 -35.58
N ARG A 9 -2.52 11.68 -35.84
CA ARG A 9 -2.19 10.29 -36.18
C ARG A 9 -2.61 9.45 -34.97
N THR A 10 -3.54 8.53 -35.16
CA THR A 10 -3.98 7.61 -34.10
C THR A 10 -2.77 6.81 -33.63
N VAL A 11 -2.38 7.00 -32.38
CA VAL A 11 -1.25 6.29 -31.79
C VAL A 11 -1.66 4.84 -31.59
N ASP A 12 -0.88 3.91 -32.14
CA ASP A 12 -1.04 2.48 -31.85
C ASP A 12 -0.45 2.16 -30.48
N LEU A 13 -1.30 2.19 -29.44
CA LEU A 13 -0.89 1.90 -28.07
C LEU A 13 -0.44 0.44 -27.88
N ASP A 14 -1.00 -0.49 -28.66
CA ASP A 14 -0.67 -1.92 -28.60
C ASP A 14 0.75 -2.17 -29.09
N PHE A 15 1.17 -1.47 -30.14
CA PHE A 15 2.55 -1.50 -30.62
C PHE A 15 3.54 -1.17 -29.48
N TYR A 16 3.34 -0.07 -28.74
CA TYR A 16 4.23 0.31 -27.64
C TYR A 16 4.15 -0.67 -26.48
N LEU A 17 2.96 -1.15 -26.13
CA LEU A 17 2.76 -2.14 -25.08
C LEU A 17 3.53 -3.44 -25.34
N HIS A 18 3.42 -3.98 -26.55
CA HIS A 18 4.08 -5.22 -26.95
C HIS A 18 5.58 -5.01 -27.18
N ARG A 19 5.96 -3.96 -27.92
CA ARG A 19 7.34 -3.79 -28.40
C ARG A 19 8.28 -3.23 -27.33
N VAL A 20 7.81 -2.27 -26.53
CA VAL A 20 8.63 -1.61 -25.50
C VAL A 20 8.43 -2.28 -24.16
N PHE A 21 7.19 -2.36 -23.69
CA PHE A 21 6.89 -2.87 -22.34
C PHE A 21 6.80 -4.40 -22.26
N ARG A 22 6.85 -5.11 -23.39
CA ARG A 22 6.83 -6.59 -23.48
C ARG A 22 5.63 -7.21 -22.74
N LYS A 23 4.46 -6.57 -22.82
CA LYS A 23 3.21 -7.06 -22.23
C LYS A 23 2.25 -7.54 -23.31
N ASN A 24 1.48 -8.58 -22.99
CA ASN A 24 0.56 -9.22 -23.95
C ASN A 24 -0.80 -8.52 -24.07
N SER A 25 -1.22 -7.75 -23.06
CA SER A 25 -2.48 -7.03 -23.09
C SER A 25 -2.53 -5.98 -21.99
N PHE A 26 -3.37 -4.97 -22.18
CA PHE A 26 -3.75 -4.06 -21.11
C PHE A 26 -4.61 -4.80 -20.08
N ARG A 27 -4.47 -4.43 -18.81
CA ARG A 27 -5.48 -4.77 -17.79
C ARG A 27 -6.73 -3.91 -18.02
N PRO A 28 -7.91 -4.33 -17.53
CA PRO A 28 -9.13 -3.52 -17.64
C PRO A 28 -8.87 -2.08 -17.21
N LEU A 29 -9.44 -1.11 -17.92
CA LEU A 29 -9.31 0.33 -17.69
C LEU A 29 -7.94 0.97 -18.04
N GLN A 30 -6.86 0.20 -18.17
CA GLN A 30 -5.54 0.80 -18.45
C GLN A 30 -5.49 1.50 -19.80
N ARG A 31 -6.15 0.93 -20.83
CA ARG A 31 -6.14 1.49 -22.18
C ARG A 31 -6.82 2.85 -22.19
N GLU A 32 -7.96 2.95 -21.54
CA GLU A 32 -8.80 4.13 -21.44
C GLU A 32 -8.03 5.27 -20.76
N VAL A 33 -7.39 4.98 -19.61
CA VAL A 33 -6.55 5.95 -18.89
C VAL A 33 -5.39 6.44 -19.77
N ILE A 34 -4.70 5.52 -20.44
CA ILE A 34 -3.55 5.85 -21.29
C ILE A 34 -3.98 6.65 -22.52
N THR A 35 -5.14 6.35 -23.10
CA THR A 35 -5.69 7.06 -24.26
C THR A 35 -5.97 8.52 -23.89
N ALA A 36 -6.70 8.75 -22.79
CA ALA A 36 -6.95 10.09 -22.26
C ALA A 36 -5.63 10.85 -21.97
N ALA A 37 -4.61 10.15 -21.47
CA ALA A 37 -3.31 10.74 -21.19
C ALA A 37 -2.58 11.18 -22.46
N VAL A 38 -2.69 10.41 -23.54
CA VAL A 38 -2.11 10.73 -24.84
C VAL A 38 -2.88 11.86 -25.54
N GLU A 39 -4.19 11.96 -25.31
CA GLU A 39 -5.05 13.01 -25.90
C GLU A 39 -4.83 14.39 -25.26
N GLY A 40 -4.27 14.42 -24.04
CA GLY A 40 -3.86 15.63 -23.34
C GLY A 40 -4.68 15.94 -22.09
N HIS A 41 -5.55 15.04 -21.64
CA HIS A 41 -6.40 15.26 -20.48
C HIS A 41 -5.59 15.27 -19.17
N ASP A 42 -6.07 16.05 -18.20
CA ASP A 42 -5.72 15.86 -16.81
C ASP A 42 -6.37 14.56 -16.31
N ILE A 43 -5.65 13.79 -15.50
CA ILE A 43 -6.11 12.48 -15.06
C ILE A 43 -6.01 12.40 -13.54
N PHE A 44 -7.09 11.94 -12.93
CA PHE A 44 -7.06 11.38 -11.58
C PHE A 44 -7.36 9.88 -11.64
N LEU A 45 -6.39 9.05 -11.27
CA LEU A 45 -6.52 7.59 -11.22
C LEU A 45 -6.44 7.09 -9.78
N GLN A 46 -7.56 6.60 -9.26
CA GLN A 46 -7.63 5.87 -8.00
C GLN A 46 -7.74 4.37 -8.27
N ALA A 47 -6.62 3.65 -8.23
CA ALA A 47 -6.60 2.24 -8.59
C ALA A 47 -5.82 1.38 -7.60
N SER A 48 -6.34 0.18 -7.31
CA SER A 48 -5.80 -0.71 -6.29
C SER A 48 -4.31 -0.99 -6.50
N THR A 49 -3.62 -1.40 -5.44
CA THR A 49 -2.29 -2.01 -5.61
C THR A 49 -2.39 -3.17 -6.61
N SER A 50 -1.32 -3.40 -7.38
CA SER A 50 -1.26 -4.31 -8.54
C SER A 50 -1.99 -3.88 -9.82
N PHE A 51 -2.80 -2.81 -9.85
CA PHE A 51 -3.42 -2.33 -11.10
C PHE A 51 -2.40 -2.02 -12.21
N GLY A 52 -1.13 -1.73 -11.85
CA GLY A 52 -0.11 -1.31 -12.80
C GLY A 52 -0.21 0.18 -13.13
N LYS A 53 -0.49 1.01 -12.11
CA LYS A 53 -0.60 2.48 -12.22
C LYS A 53 0.57 3.12 -12.98
N SER A 54 1.79 2.62 -12.77
CA SER A 54 2.98 3.14 -13.42
C SER A 54 2.91 3.12 -14.95
N LEU A 55 2.31 2.08 -15.53
CA LEU A 55 2.13 1.99 -16.99
C LEU A 55 1.26 3.14 -17.53
N CYS A 56 0.31 3.64 -16.72
CA CYS A 56 -0.64 4.68 -17.10
C CYS A 56 0.02 6.05 -17.32
N PHE A 57 1.22 6.28 -16.78
CA PHE A 57 2.02 7.47 -17.08
C PHE A 57 3.31 7.17 -17.83
N GLN A 58 3.83 5.94 -17.75
CA GLN A 58 5.03 5.53 -18.49
C GLN A 58 4.79 5.36 -19.98
N LEU A 59 3.69 4.72 -20.39
CA LEU A 59 3.42 4.50 -21.80
C LEU A 59 3.15 5.83 -22.54
N PRO A 60 2.32 6.75 -22.02
CA PRO A 60 2.15 8.08 -22.64
C PRO A 60 3.46 8.86 -22.79
N ALA A 61 4.39 8.73 -21.84
CA ALA A 61 5.70 9.38 -21.91
C ALA A 61 6.58 8.82 -23.02
N VAL A 62 6.49 7.51 -23.31
CA VAL A 62 7.25 6.86 -24.39
C VAL A 62 6.66 7.17 -25.77
N VAL A 63 5.34 7.32 -25.86
CA VAL A 63 4.62 7.73 -27.08
C VAL A 63 4.98 9.18 -27.47
N SER A 64 5.05 10.06 -26.48
CA SER A 64 5.23 11.50 -26.68
C SER A 64 6.68 11.87 -27.02
N HIS A 65 6.86 13.00 -27.71
CA HIS A 65 8.17 13.58 -27.99
C HIS A 65 8.41 14.72 -27.01
N GLY A 66 9.39 14.55 -26.12
CA GLY A 66 9.67 15.43 -24.99
C GLY A 66 9.86 14.61 -23.71
N VAL A 67 9.80 15.29 -22.56
CA VAL A 67 10.00 14.69 -21.23
C VAL A 67 8.70 14.74 -20.42
N THR A 68 8.41 13.63 -19.73
CA THR A 68 7.42 13.56 -18.65
C THR A 68 8.14 13.60 -17.31
N VAL A 69 7.78 14.55 -16.45
CA VAL A 69 8.32 14.61 -15.08
C VAL A 69 7.46 13.75 -14.17
N VAL A 70 8.07 12.79 -13.48
CA VAL A 70 7.40 11.91 -12.52
C VAL A 70 7.81 12.32 -11.11
N VAL A 71 6.87 12.83 -10.33
CA VAL A 71 7.05 13.18 -8.92
C VAL A 71 6.70 11.98 -8.07
N CYS A 72 7.68 11.50 -7.30
CA CYS A 72 7.56 10.29 -6.47
C CYS A 72 8.07 10.57 -5.05
N PRO A 73 7.41 10.05 -3.99
CA PRO A 73 7.82 10.40 -2.63
C PRO A 73 9.08 9.64 -2.20
N LEU A 74 9.29 8.41 -2.68
CA LEU A 74 10.33 7.53 -2.17
C LEU A 74 11.43 7.22 -3.17
N LEU A 75 12.68 7.36 -2.72
CA LEU A 75 13.86 7.03 -3.51
C LEU A 75 13.91 5.56 -3.95
N ALA A 76 13.46 4.64 -3.09
CA ALA A 76 13.41 3.21 -3.42
C ALA A 76 12.44 2.94 -4.58
N LEU A 77 11.23 3.54 -4.52
CA LEU A 77 10.24 3.40 -5.59
C LEU A 77 10.75 4.01 -6.90
N MET A 78 11.43 5.15 -6.85
CA MET A 78 12.10 5.74 -8.02
C MET A 78 13.14 4.79 -8.61
N ALA A 79 14.03 4.23 -7.76
CA ALA A 79 15.09 3.33 -8.21
C ALA A 79 14.52 2.08 -8.91
N ASP A 80 13.49 1.45 -8.33
CA ASP A 80 12.85 0.27 -8.92
C ASP A 80 12.25 0.57 -10.30
N GLN A 81 11.53 1.69 -10.43
CA GLN A 81 10.90 2.08 -11.70
C GLN A 81 11.94 2.49 -12.75
N VAL A 82 12.98 3.22 -12.37
CA VAL A 82 14.07 3.64 -13.25
C VAL A 82 14.84 2.42 -13.76
N ASN A 83 15.23 1.50 -12.88
CA ASN A 83 15.93 0.27 -13.24
C ASN A 83 15.10 -0.58 -14.19
N ALA A 84 13.80 -0.75 -13.93
CA ALA A 84 12.90 -1.52 -14.79
C ALA A 84 12.77 -0.91 -16.19
N LEU A 85 12.67 0.42 -16.29
CA LEU A 85 12.59 1.14 -17.57
C LEU A 85 13.92 1.09 -18.34
N GLN A 86 15.06 1.24 -17.66
CA GLN A 86 16.38 1.12 -18.28
C GLN A 86 16.63 -0.30 -18.81
N ALA A 87 16.21 -1.34 -18.08
CA ALA A 87 16.35 -2.73 -18.49
C ALA A 87 15.59 -3.06 -19.79
N ILE A 88 14.51 -2.34 -20.09
CA ILE A 88 13.77 -2.47 -21.36
C ILE A 88 14.20 -1.44 -22.43
N GLY A 89 15.27 -0.67 -22.16
CA GLY A 89 15.85 0.28 -23.10
C GLY A 89 15.13 1.64 -23.20
N VAL A 90 14.26 1.98 -22.25
CA VAL A 90 13.63 3.31 -22.21
C VAL A 90 14.62 4.33 -21.65
N ALA A 91 14.78 5.45 -22.36
CA ALA A 91 15.59 6.58 -21.90
C ALA A 91 14.90 7.27 -20.71
N VAL A 92 15.39 7.00 -19.51
CA VAL A 92 14.87 7.54 -18.24
C VAL A 92 16.03 8.08 -17.40
N ALA A 93 15.77 9.19 -16.70
CA ALA A 93 16.68 9.80 -15.76
C ALA A 93 16.02 9.97 -14.39
N THR A 94 16.85 10.15 -13.35
CA THR A 94 16.41 10.49 -12.00
C THR A 94 17.29 11.59 -11.42
N ILE A 95 16.69 12.54 -10.71
CA ILE A 95 17.43 13.52 -9.90
C ILE A 95 16.87 13.50 -8.48
N ASN A 96 17.73 13.15 -7.52
CA ASN A 96 17.42 13.09 -6.11
C ASN A 96 18.68 13.38 -5.25
N SER A 97 18.61 13.19 -3.93
CA SER A 97 19.72 13.45 -3.01
C SER A 97 20.92 12.52 -3.20
N THR A 98 20.74 11.33 -3.78
CA THR A 98 21.81 10.36 -4.01
C THR A 98 22.41 10.45 -5.42
N THR A 99 21.88 11.33 -6.28
CA THR A 99 22.36 11.51 -7.66
C THR A 99 23.69 12.28 -7.65
N PRO A 100 24.79 11.70 -8.18
CA PRO A 100 26.09 12.38 -8.26
C PRO A 100 26.01 13.70 -9.04
N VAL A 101 26.87 14.65 -8.68
CA VAL A 101 26.87 16.00 -9.29
C VAL A 101 27.11 15.95 -10.80
N PHE A 102 28.01 15.07 -11.27
CA PHE A 102 28.31 14.93 -12.69
C PHE A 102 27.10 14.39 -13.48
N GLU A 103 26.39 13.40 -12.95
CA GLU A 103 25.16 12.87 -13.56
C GLU A 103 24.06 13.92 -13.58
N ARG A 104 23.87 14.66 -12.48
CA ARG A 104 22.90 15.76 -12.43
C ARG A 104 23.17 16.80 -13.51
N ARG A 105 24.44 17.16 -13.72
CA ARG A 105 24.86 18.11 -14.78
C ARG A 105 24.51 17.57 -16.17
N LYS A 106 24.87 16.32 -16.46
CA LYS A 106 24.56 15.64 -17.72
C LYS A 106 23.05 15.58 -18.01
N ILE A 107 22.24 15.24 -17.00
CA ILE A 107 20.77 15.23 -17.12
C ILE A 107 20.25 16.64 -17.40
N THR A 108 20.79 17.66 -16.70
CA THR A 108 20.38 19.05 -16.91
C THR A 108 20.73 19.55 -18.31
N GLU A 109 21.91 19.20 -18.81
CA GLU A 109 22.35 19.51 -20.18
C GLU A 109 21.45 18.83 -21.24
N ASP A 110 21.06 17.57 -21.03
CA ASP A 110 20.09 16.88 -21.90
C ASP A 110 18.73 17.57 -21.90
N LEU A 111 18.20 17.92 -20.72
CA LEU A 111 16.92 18.62 -20.58
C LEU A 111 16.92 19.97 -21.32
N LEU A 112 17.99 20.74 -21.18
CA LEU A 112 18.09 22.08 -21.77
C LEU A 112 18.45 22.09 -23.27
N SER A 113 18.71 20.92 -23.86
CA SER A 113 19.15 20.79 -25.26
C SER A 113 18.10 21.22 -26.30
N GLY A 114 16.84 21.39 -25.91
CA GLY A 114 15.71 21.62 -26.82
C GLY A 114 15.17 20.34 -27.49
N HIS A 115 15.88 19.22 -27.33
CA HIS A 115 15.48 17.90 -27.81
C HIS A 115 15.94 16.81 -26.81
N PRO A 116 15.39 16.81 -25.58
CA PRO A 116 15.80 15.88 -24.54
C PRO A 116 15.67 14.43 -25.00
N ARG A 117 16.71 13.64 -24.73
CA ARG A 117 16.69 12.19 -24.99
C ARG A 117 15.87 11.45 -23.95
N ALA A 118 15.90 11.92 -22.70
CA ALA A 118 15.09 11.35 -21.64
C ALA A 118 13.58 11.53 -21.90
N ARG A 119 12.84 10.42 -21.91
CA ARG A 119 11.37 10.40 -21.98
C ARG A 119 10.73 10.58 -20.62
N LEU A 120 11.40 10.12 -19.57
CA LEU A 120 10.94 10.24 -18.19
C LEU A 120 12.05 10.81 -17.30
N LEU A 121 11.67 11.71 -16.41
CA LEU A 121 12.51 12.25 -15.35
C LEU A 121 11.84 12.03 -13.99
N TYR A 122 12.38 11.11 -13.18
CA TYR A 122 11.92 10.90 -11.82
C TYR A 122 12.55 11.93 -10.88
N VAL A 123 11.73 12.59 -10.06
CA VAL A 123 12.17 13.58 -9.07
C VAL A 123 11.42 13.45 -7.75
N THR A 124 12.01 13.97 -6.68
CA THR A 124 11.31 14.12 -5.39
C THR A 124 10.47 15.40 -5.37
N PRO A 125 9.40 15.47 -4.57
CA PRO A 125 8.60 16.69 -4.43
C PRO A 125 9.42 17.86 -3.83
N GLU A 126 10.45 17.59 -3.02
CA GLU A 126 11.34 18.64 -2.49
C GLU A 126 12.17 19.28 -3.60
N LEU A 127 12.66 18.50 -4.56
CA LEU A 127 13.41 19.05 -5.68
C LEU A 127 12.55 20.01 -6.51
N CYS A 128 11.25 19.70 -6.65
CA CYS A 128 10.27 20.51 -7.37
C CYS A 128 10.07 21.92 -6.77
N GLN A 129 10.44 22.13 -5.51
CA GLN A 129 10.40 23.45 -4.85
C GLN A 129 11.64 24.30 -5.13
N THR A 130 12.74 23.68 -5.54
CA THR A 130 14.01 24.41 -5.71
C THR A 130 13.94 25.35 -6.91
N GLN A 131 14.40 26.60 -6.73
CA GLN A 131 14.36 27.61 -7.80
C GLN A 131 15.22 27.23 -9.01
N THR A 132 16.31 26.48 -8.80
CA THR A 132 17.16 25.99 -9.89
C THR A 132 16.43 24.98 -10.77
N PHE A 133 15.70 24.04 -10.16
CA PHE A 133 14.92 23.07 -10.91
C PHE A 133 13.72 23.71 -11.61
N ARG A 134 12.99 24.61 -10.92
CA ARG A 134 11.89 25.38 -11.52
C ARG A 134 12.33 26.18 -12.74
N ARG A 135 13.48 26.87 -12.69
CA ARG A 135 14.06 27.57 -13.86
C ARG A 135 14.37 26.62 -15.02
N THR A 136 14.93 25.45 -14.71
CA THR A 136 15.20 24.43 -15.74
C THR A 136 13.90 24.01 -16.43
N LEU A 137 12.86 23.70 -15.66
CA LEU A 137 11.56 23.29 -16.19
C LEU A 137 10.84 24.39 -16.98
N GLN A 138 10.96 25.65 -16.56
CA GLN A 138 10.44 26.79 -17.33
C GLN A 138 11.08 26.86 -18.72
N THR A 139 12.40 26.64 -18.83
CA THR A 139 13.08 26.58 -20.14
C THR A 139 12.59 25.40 -20.97
N VAL A 140 12.51 24.20 -20.38
CA VAL A 140 12.02 22.98 -21.08
C VAL A 140 10.58 23.17 -21.56
N HIS A 141 9.73 23.82 -20.75
CA HIS A 141 8.36 24.15 -21.09
C HIS A 141 8.28 25.17 -22.23
N ALA A 142 9.06 26.25 -22.17
CA ALA A 142 9.13 27.25 -23.25
C ALA A 142 9.65 26.67 -24.58
N GLN A 143 10.47 25.62 -24.52
CA GLN A 143 10.93 24.86 -25.69
C GLN A 143 9.87 23.86 -26.23
N GLY A 144 8.70 23.77 -25.59
CA GLY A 144 7.64 22.82 -25.95
C GLY A 144 8.01 21.36 -25.66
N GLN A 145 9.00 21.11 -24.79
CA GLN A 145 9.52 19.77 -24.51
C GLN A 145 8.97 19.15 -23.21
N LEU A 146 8.26 19.91 -22.37
CA LEU A 146 7.62 19.38 -21.16
C LEU A 146 6.20 18.90 -21.49
N MET A 147 6.01 17.59 -21.59
CA MET A 147 4.77 17.02 -22.10
C MET A 147 3.70 16.79 -21.03
N ARG A 148 4.12 16.33 -19.85
CA ARG A 148 3.22 15.92 -18.78
C ARG A 148 3.94 15.90 -17.44
N VAL A 149 3.19 16.09 -16.37
CA VAL A 149 3.64 15.85 -14.99
C VAL A 149 2.83 14.71 -14.40
N ALA A 150 3.48 13.60 -14.06
CA ALA A 150 2.87 12.50 -13.35
C ALA A 150 3.17 12.63 -11.86
N ILE A 151 2.14 12.53 -11.01
CA ILE A 151 2.25 12.60 -9.56
C ILE A 151 1.88 11.24 -9.01
N ASP A 152 2.89 10.49 -8.59
CA ASP A 152 2.73 9.19 -7.97
C ASP A 152 2.47 9.32 -6.47
N GLU A 153 1.73 8.37 -5.93
CA GLU A 153 1.22 8.38 -4.56
C GLU A 153 0.58 9.73 -4.19
N ALA A 154 -0.31 10.23 -5.05
CA ALA A 154 -0.91 11.56 -4.93
C ALA A 154 -1.61 11.81 -3.58
N HIS A 155 -2.00 10.77 -2.85
CA HIS A 155 -2.56 10.89 -1.49
C HIS A 155 -1.63 11.60 -0.50
N CYS A 156 -0.31 11.63 -0.74
CA CYS A 156 0.67 12.35 0.08
C CYS A 156 0.42 13.87 0.14
N ILE A 157 -0.39 14.45 -0.75
CA ILE A 157 -0.69 15.88 -0.75
C ILE A 157 -1.64 16.32 0.38
N SER A 158 -2.53 15.42 0.82
CA SER A 158 -3.53 15.71 1.84
C SER A 158 -2.98 15.42 3.23
N GLU A 159 -3.24 16.33 4.18
CA GLU A 159 -2.97 16.12 5.61
C GLU A 159 -3.79 14.97 6.19
N TRP A 160 -4.89 14.62 5.51
CA TRP A 160 -5.77 13.51 5.85
C TRP A 160 -5.34 12.21 5.17
N GLY A 161 -4.27 12.24 4.37
CA GLY A 161 -3.58 11.07 3.86
C GLY A 161 -2.68 10.44 4.92
N HIS A 162 -2.52 9.11 4.89
CA HIS A 162 -1.73 8.37 5.89
C HIS A 162 -0.21 8.55 5.77
N ASP A 163 0.25 9.23 4.71
CA ASP A 163 1.66 9.53 4.44
C ASP A 163 1.83 10.97 3.93
N PHE A 164 1.21 11.92 4.65
CA PHE A 164 1.25 13.34 4.30
C PHE A 164 2.70 13.86 4.16
N ARG A 165 2.96 14.52 3.03
CA ARG A 165 4.26 15.12 2.70
C ARG A 165 4.06 16.56 2.26
N PRO A 166 4.41 17.55 3.12
CA PRO A 166 4.14 18.98 2.86
C PRO A 166 4.62 19.47 1.49
N ALA A 167 5.73 18.91 1.00
CA ALA A 167 6.32 19.22 -0.30
C ALA A 167 5.36 19.05 -1.49
N TYR A 168 4.34 18.18 -1.38
CA TYR A 168 3.35 17.97 -2.42
C TYR A 168 2.41 19.18 -2.62
N LYS A 169 2.17 20.00 -1.58
CA LYS A 169 1.27 21.17 -1.69
C LYS A 169 1.81 22.22 -2.68
N GLU A 170 3.13 22.25 -2.85
CA GLU A 170 3.83 23.16 -3.75
C GLU A 170 3.78 22.71 -5.22
N LEU A 171 3.17 21.56 -5.52
CA LEU A 171 3.06 21.04 -6.90
C LEU A 171 1.98 21.77 -7.71
N SER A 172 1.08 22.53 -7.07
CA SER A 172 0.20 23.49 -7.76
C SER A 172 0.97 24.45 -8.68
N TRP A 173 2.25 24.69 -8.39
CA TRP A 173 3.17 25.46 -9.20
C TRP A 173 3.14 25.08 -10.69
N PHE A 174 3.04 23.79 -11.01
CA PHE A 174 3.00 23.32 -12.40
C PHE A 174 1.82 23.93 -13.16
N LYS A 175 0.61 23.93 -12.58
CA LYS A 175 -0.59 24.52 -13.20
C LYS A 175 -0.62 26.04 -13.13
N THR A 176 -0.13 26.62 -12.03
CA THR A 176 -0.19 28.08 -11.83
C THR A 176 0.87 28.84 -12.61
N THR A 177 1.98 28.20 -12.99
CA THR A 177 3.11 28.86 -13.67
C THR A 177 3.27 28.42 -15.14
N LEU A 178 3.04 27.13 -15.46
CA LEU A 178 3.26 26.59 -16.80
C LEU A 178 1.95 26.54 -17.60
N LYS A 179 1.51 27.72 -18.06
CA LYS A 179 0.17 27.92 -18.66
C LYS A 179 0.11 27.94 -20.19
N ASP A 180 1.23 28.19 -20.87
CA ASP A 180 1.24 28.35 -22.33
C ASP A 180 2.35 27.51 -22.99
N PRO A 181 2.04 26.30 -23.49
CA PRO A 181 0.75 25.59 -23.34
C PRO A 181 0.54 25.06 -21.92
N VAL A 182 -0.71 24.83 -21.52
CA VAL A 182 -1.01 24.22 -20.20
C VAL A 182 -0.44 22.81 -20.14
N VAL A 183 0.33 22.51 -19.10
CA VAL A 183 0.88 21.16 -18.88
C VAL A 183 -0.17 20.26 -18.24
N SER A 184 -0.42 19.10 -18.85
CA SER A 184 -1.34 18.09 -18.31
C SER A 184 -0.74 17.37 -17.11
N ILE A 185 -1.56 17.05 -16.11
CA ILE A 185 -1.18 16.33 -14.90
C ILE A 185 -1.86 14.96 -14.87
N THR A 186 -1.12 13.92 -14.50
CA THR A 186 -1.65 12.60 -14.16
C THR A 186 -1.37 12.31 -12.69
N ALA A 187 -2.38 12.44 -11.84
CA ALA A 187 -2.30 12.09 -10.42
C ALA A 187 -2.78 10.65 -10.22
N VAL A 188 -1.93 9.80 -9.63
CA VAL A 188 -2.26 8.39 -9.38
C VAL A 188 -2.11 8.03 -7.91
N THR A 189 -3.02 7.22 -7.38
CA THR A 189 -2.95 6.73 -6.00
C THR A 189 -3.71 5.42 -5.84
N ALA A 190 -3.33 4.61 -4.85
CA ALA A 190 -4.10 3.43 -4.46
C ALA A 190 -5.22 3.73 -3.45
N THR A 191 -4.96 4.67 -2.55
CA THR A 191 -5.76 4.89 -1.36
C THR A 191 -6.10 6.37 -1.28
N ALA A 192 -7.33 6.74 -1.65
CA ALA A 192 -7.84 8.09 -1.49
C ALA A 192 -9.29 8.02 -1.04
N THR A 193 -9.57 8.50 0.18
CA THR A 193 -10.93 8.73 0.65
C THR A 193 -11.55 9.89 -0.13
N PRO A 194 -12.89 10.08 -0.14
CA PRO A 194 -13.53 11.20 -0.83
C PRO A 194 -12.93 12.56 -0.47
N ARG A 195 -12.60 12.76 0.80
CA ARG A 195 -11.92 13.97 1.29
C ARG A 195 -10.52 14.13 0.71
N VAL A 196 -9.70 13.07 0.75
CA VAL A 196 -8.34 13.10 0.17
C VAL A 196 -8.39 13.33 -1.34
N ARG A 197 -9.37 12.75 -2.04
CA ARG A 197 -9.60 12.99 -3.48
C ARG A 197 -9.90 14.45 -3.77
N ALA A 198 -10.79 15.08 -3.01
CA ALA A 198 -11.09 16.51 -3.13
C ALA A 198 -9.85 17.39 -2.88
N ASP A 199 -9.04 17.05 -1.87
CA ASP A 199 -7.77 17.73 -1.60
C ASP A 199 -6.79 17.59 -2.77
N ILE A 200 -6.65 16.39 -3.36
CA ILE A 200 -5.76 16.18 -4.52
C ILE A 200 -6.17 17.07 -5.70
N ILE A 201 -7.46 17.07 -6.04
CA ILE A 201 -7.99 17.84 -7.18
C ILE A 201 -7.77 19.35 -6.96
N SER A 202 -8.15 19.84 -5.77
CA SER A 202 -8.07 21.27 -5.44
C SER A 202 -6.63 21.76 -5.28
N LEU A 203 -5.79 21.05 -4.53
CA LEU A 203 -4.41 21.46 -4.24
C LEU A 203 -3.48 21.32 -5.45
N LEU A 204 -3.77 20.43 -6.40
CA LEU A 204 -3.03 20.38 -7.67
C LEU A 204 -3.54 21.39 -8.70
N GLY A 205 -4.72 21.99 -8.48
CA GLY A 205 -5.36 22.89 -9.43
C GLY A 205 -5.83 22.17 -10.69
N LEU A 206 -6.33 20.94 -10.55
CA LEU A 206 -6.93 20.20 -11.67
C LEU A 206 -8.30 20.80 -12.00
N ASN A 207 -8.56 21.00 -13.29
CA ASN A 207 -9.87 21.49 -13.73
C ASN A 207 -10.88 20.34 -13.72
N ALA A 208 -11.83 20.37 -12.78
CA ALA A 208 -12.84 19.33 -12.61
C ALA A 208 -13.73 19.12 -13.86
N GLU A 209 -13.89 20.13 -14.72
CA GLU A 209 -14.71 20.04 -15.94
C GLU A 209 -13.98 19.36 -17.10
N GLN A 210 -12.64 19.33 -17.08
CA GLN A 210 -11.81 18.85 -18.19
C GLN A 210 -10.97 17.62 -17.83
N MET A 211 -10.87 17.30 -16.54
CA MET A 211 -10.15 16.13 -16.07
C MET A 211 -10.97 14.86 -16.25
N GLU A 212 -10.28 13.74 -16.47
CA GLU A 212 -10.88 12.43 -16.47
C GLU A 212 -10.58 11.69 -15.17
N ILE A 213 -11.64 11.19 -14.54
CA ILE A 213 -11.57 10.42 -13.30
C ILE A 213 -11.71 8.94 -13.61
N PHE A 214 -10.69 8.17 -13.22
CA PHE A 214 -10.67 6.74 -13.35
C PHE A 214 -10.53 6.07 -11.99
N ASN A 215 -11.31 5.03 -11.76
CA ASN A 215 -11.18 4.21 -10.56
C ASN A 215 -11.32 2.71 -10.83
N THR A 216 -10.70 1.92 -9.97
CA THR A 216 -11.02 0.49 -9.82
C THR A 216 -11.58 0.24 -8.43
N PRO A 217 -12.45 -0.77 -8.25
CA PRO A 217 -12.88 -1.17 -6.91
C PRO A 217 -11.69 -1.37 -5.97
N SER A 218 -11.81 -0.82 -4.78
CA SER A 218 -10.87 -0.99 -3.67
C SER A 218 -10.98 -2.40 -3.08
N ALA A 219 -12.17 -3.02 -3.20
CA ALA A 219 -12.40 -4.43 -2.88
C ALA A 219 -11.57 -5.37 -3.76
N ARG A 220 -10.92 -6.34 -3.12
CA ARG A 220 -10.14 -7.39 -3.78
C ARG A 220 -10.77 -8.74 -3.47
N PRO A 221 -11.67 -9.28 -4.33
CA PRO A 221 -12.38 -10.52 -4.06
C PRO A 221 -11.44 -11.72 -3.95
N ASN A 222 -10.23 -11.64 -4.52
CA ASN A 222 -9.21 -12.66 -4.39
C ASN A 222 -8.51 -12.69 -3.00
N ILE A 223 -8.76 -11.72 -2.12
CA ILE A 223 -8.17 -11.64 -0.78
C ILE A 223 -9.23 -11.99 0.26
N HIS A 224 -8.98 -13.06 1.01
CA HIS A 224 -9.78 -13.43 2.17
C HIS A 224 -9.46 -12.53 3.37
N TYR A 225 -10.39 -11.69 3.81
CA TYR A 225 -10.20 -10.84 4.99
C TYR A 225 -10.75 -11.50 6.27
N GLU A 226 -9.92 -11.59 7.31
CA GLU A 226 -10.27 -12.23 8.59
C GLU A 226 -9.74 -11.41 9.77
N VAL A 227 -10.57 -11.28 10.81
CA VAL A 227 -10.11 -10.78 12.11
C VAL A 227 -9.97 -11.96 13.07
N LYS A 228 -8.78 -12.12 13.63
CA LYS A 228 -8.49 -13.11 14.68
C LYS A 228 -8.50 -12.43 16.04
N TYR A 229 -9.56 -12.71 16.76
CA TYR A 229 -9.76 -12.24 18.12
C TYR A 229 -8.88 -13.03 19.09
N LEU A 230 -8.09 -12.32 19.89
CA LEU A 230 -7.24 -12.88 20.94
C LEU A 230 -7.81 -12.51 22.31
N GLU A 231 -7.54 -13.33 23.31
CA GLU A 231 -7.73 -12.95 24.71
C GLU A 231 -6.77 -11.81 25.06
N ASP A 232 -7.13 -10.98 26.04
CA ASP A 232 -6.23 -9.95 26.57
C ASP A 232 -5.11 -10.63 27.39
N TYR A 233 -3.88 -10.13 27.27
CA TYR A 233 -2.71 -10.73 27.93
C TYR A 233 -1.71 -9.67 28.41
N ALA A 234 -1.28 -9.71 29.66
CA ALA A 234 -0.36 -8.70 30.21
C ALA A 234 1.12 -8.89 29.77
N GLY A 235 1.39 -9.06 28.47
CA GLY A 235 2.73 -9.29 27.91
C GLY A 235 3.42 -8.04 27.37
N ASP A 236 4.75 -8.03 27.28
CA ASP A 236 5.52 -6.95 26.64
C ASP A 236 5.22 -6.92 25.12
N PRO A 237 4.77 -5.79 24.53
CA PRO A 237 4.50 -5.68 23.09
C PRO A 237 5.75 -5.86 22.20
N LEU A 238 6.95 -5.95 22.78
CA LEU A 238 8.18 -6.26 22.08
C LEU A 238 8.48 -7.76 21.97
N VAL A 239 7.76 -8.60 22.73
CA VAL A 239 7.99 -10.04 22.81
C VAL A 239 6.95 -10.79 21.97
N ALA A 240 7.37 -11.86 21.32
CA ALA A 240 6.48 -12.75 20.57
C ALA A 240 5.76 -13.70 21.54
N GLU A 241 4.46 -13.53 21.71
CA GLU A 241 3.68 -14.40 22.60
C GLU A 241 3.55 -15.83 22.06
N PRO A 242 3.85 -16.86 22.87
CA PRO A 242 3.83 -18.26 22.42
C PRO A 242 2.47 -18.70 21.84
N PHE A 243 1.36 -18.30 22.46
CA PHE A 243 0.02 -18.68 21.99
C PHE A 243 -0.30 -18.07 20.61
N GLN A 244 0.12 -16.82 20.37
CA GLN A 244 -0.09 -16.14 19.09
C GLN A 244 0.78 -16.75 17.99
N VAL A 245 2.05 -17.05 18.31
CA VAL A 245 2.98 -17.78 17.43
C VAL A 245 2.41 -19.15 17.07
N ASN A 246 1.97 -19.93 18.06
CA ASN A 246 1.37 -21.24 17.86
C ASN A 246 0.09 -21.18 17.02
N ASN A 247 -0.73 -20.14 17.21
CA ASN A 247 -1.92 -19.91 16.39
C ASN A 247 -1.57 -19.68 14.91
N LEU A 248 -0.57 -18.84 14.62
CA LEU A 248 -0.12 -18.59 13.26
C LEU A 248 0.50 -19.85 12.64
N ILE A 249 1.39 -20.54 13.36
CA ILE A 249 2.02 -21.78 12.90
C ILE A 249 0.95 -22.83 12.57
N SER A 250 -0.01 -23.06 13.47
CA SER A 250 -1.10 -24.02 13.25
C SER A 250 -1.91 -23.69 11.99
N TRP A 251 -2.21 -22.41 11.77
CA TRP A 251 -2.91 -21.95 10.57
C TRP A 251 -2.07 -22.20 9.30
N LEU A 252 -0.78 -21.86 9.31
CA LEU A 252 0.15 -22.10 8.20
C LEU A 252 0.28 -23.59 7.88
N LEU A 253 0.49 -24.44 8.88
CA LEU A 253 0.60 -25.89 8.70
C LEU A 253 -0.69 -26.49 8.12
N SER A 254 -1.86 -25.95 8.48
CA SER A 254 -3.13 -26.36 7.87
C SER A 254 -3.19 -26.03 6.37
N ILE A 255 -2.60 -24.90 5.95
CA ILE A 255 -2.51 -24.51 4.53
C ILE A 255 -1.58 -25.44 3.77
N ASP A 256 -0.40 -25.72 4.34
CA ASP A 256 0.58 -26.65 3.75
C ASP A 256 -0.02 -28.06 3.57
N ALA A 257 -0.73 -28.57 4.58
CA ALA A 257 -1.43 -29.85 4.51
C ALA A 257 -2.46 -29.88 3.36
N ARG A 258 -3.33 -28.86 3.26
CA ARG A 258 -4.32 -28.74 2.16
C ARG A 258 -3.65 -28.61 0.79
N ARG A 259 -2.54 -27.88 0.69
CA ARG A 259 -1.76 -27.74 -0.54
C ARG A 259 -1.19 -29.07 -0.99
N LYS A 260 -0.58 -29.83 -0.07
CA LYS A 260 -0.01 -31.15 -0.36
C LYS A 260 -1.09 -32.13 -0.82
N GLU A 261 -2.24 -32.16 -0.16
CA GLU A 261 -3.37 -33.02 -0.54
C GLU A 261 -3.84 -32.75 -1.98
N ARG A 262 -4.04 -31.48 -2.34
CA ARG A 262 -4.54 -31.08 -3.67
C ARG A 262 -3.56 -31.33 -4.81
N LEU A 263 -2.27 -31.42 -4.53
CA LEU A 263 -1.21 -31.53 -5.54
C LEU A 263 -0.66 -32.95 -5.69
N ARG A 264 -1.21 -33.95 -4.98
CA ARG A 264 -0.78 -35.35 -5.12
C ARG A 264 -0.99 -35.86 -6.55
N PRO A 265 -0.01 -36.58 -7.14
CA PRO A 265 1.24 -37.08 -6.55
C PRO A 265 2.44 -36.12 -6.66
N ASN A 266 2.30 -34.94 -7.29
CA ASN A 266 3.39 -34.03 -7.64
C ASN A 266 3.81 -33.10 -6.48
N THR A 267 4.14 -33.68 -5.32
CA THR A 267 4.53 -32.94 -4.11
C THR A 267 6.04 -32.80 -3.93
N THR A 268 6.84 -33.47 -4.75
CA THR A 268 8.29 -33.36 -4.74
C THR A 268 8.72 -31.99 -5.26
N ASN A 269 9.32 -31.16 -4.41
CA ASN A 269 9.92 -29.87 -4.75
C ASN A 269 8.93 -28.70 -4.99
N LEU A 270 7.91 -28.58 -4.14
CA LEU A 270 7.02 -27.42 -4.15
C LEU A 270 7.75 -26.14 -3.69
N PRO A 271 7.61 -25.00 -4.40
CA PRO A 271 8.21 -23.74 -3.96
C PRO A 271 7.58 -23.28 -2.62
N PRO A 272 8.33 -22.59 -1.76
CA PRO A 272 7.80 -22.08 -0.49
C PRO A 272 6.63 -21.11 -0.72
N ILE A 273 5.69 -21.11 0.21
CA ILE A 273 4.59 -20.13 0.24
C ILE A 273 5.12 -18.83 0.82
N SER A 274 5.06 -17.75 0.04
CA SER A 274 5.47 -16.42 0.49
C SER A 274 4.39 -15.73 1.31
N GLY A 275 4.79 -15.06 2.40
CA GLY A 275 3.90 -14.24 3.21
C GLY A 275 4.61 -13.10 3.93
N ILE A 276 3.81 -12.18 4.46
CA ILE A 276 4.27 -11.00 5.20
C ILE A 276 3.58 -10.96 6.56
N VAL A 277 4.33 -10.64 7.62
CA VAL A 277 3.81 -10.37 8.96
C VAL A 277 4.19 -8.94 9.35
N TYR A 278 3.21 -8.05 9.46
CA TYR A 278 3.41 -6.67 9.90
C TYR A 278 3.37 -6.56 11.43
N VAL A 279 4.41 -5.94 11.99
CA VAL A 279 4.56 -5.67 13.42
C VAL A 279 4.82 -4.18 13.68
N CYS A 280 4.61 -3.78 14.93
CA CYS A 280 4.74 -2.41 15.37
C CYS A 280 6.18 -1.91 15.55
N PHE A 281 7.08 -2.79 16.01
CA PHE A 281 8.40 -2.43 16.52
C PHE A 281 9.50 -3.20 15.78
N ARG A 282 10.70 -2.62 15.75
CA ARG A 282 11.89 -3.25 15.13
C ARG A 282 12.26 -4.53 15.87
N LYS A 283 12.41 -4.43 17.19
CA LYS A 283 12.67 -5.58 18.08
C LYS A 283 11.60 -6.68 17.92
N ALA A 284 10.32 -6.31 17.91
CA ALA A 284 9.24 -7.28 17.68
C ALA A 284 9.36 -8.01 16.32
N ALA A 285 9.91 -7.37 15.29
CA ALA A 285 10.11 -8.02 13.99
C ALA A 285 11.17 -9.11 14.07
N GLU A 286 12.26 -8.86 14.80
CA GLU A 286 13.33 -9.82 15.07
C GLU A 286 12.80 -10.97 15.94
N GLU A 287 12.12 -10.66 17.05
CA GLU A 287 11.57 -11.67 17.98
C GLU A 287 10.55 -12.59 17.29
N VAL A 288 9.60 -12.04 16.55
CA VAL A 288 8.59 -12.83 15.84
C VAL A 288 9.21 -13.65 14.70
N ALA A 289 10.21 -13.12 13.99
CA ALA A 289 10.92 -13.88 12.95
C ALA A 289 11.68 -15.07 13.55
N ASN A 290 12.38 -14.85 14.67
CA ASN A 290 13.09 -15.91 15.38
C ASN A 290 12.12 -16.96 15.90
N ALA A 291 11.05 -16.55 16.59
CA ALA A 291 10.04 -17.46 17.13
C ALA A 291 9.40 -18.34 16.03
N LEU A 292 9.00 -17.74 14.91
CA LEU A 292 8.42 -18.51 13.79
C LEU A 292 9.40 -19.51 13.18
N THR A 293 10.67 -19.16 13.08
CA THR A 293 11.70 -20.05 12.53
C THR A 293 11.98 -21.22 13.48
N HIS A 294 12.21 -20.94 14.77
CA HIS A 294 12.56 -21.97 15.75
C HIS A 294 11.40 -22.88 16.15
N SER A 295 10.17 -22.36 16.25
CA SER A 295 9.00 -23.13 16.69
C SER A 295 8.35 -23.98 15.58
N SER A 296 8.85 -23.93 14.34
CA SER A 296 8.20 -24.56 13.18
C SER A 296 8.81 -25.89 12.71
N ASN A 297 9.77 -26.44 13.47
CA ASN A 297 10.54 -27.63 13.10
C ASN A 297 11.12 -27.55 11.66
N GLY A 298 11.64 -26.37 11.30
CA GLY A 298 12.26 -26.13 9.98
C GLY A 298 11.28 -25.92 8.82
N ARG A 299 9.96 -25.90 9.05
CA ARG A 299 8.97 -25.67 7.97
C ARG A 299 8.80 -24.21 7.58
N ILE A 300 9.13 -23.29 8.47
CA ILE A 300 9.01 -21.85 8.23
C ILE A 300 10.41 -21.23 8.28
N ASN A 301 10.73 -20.46 7.24
CA ASN A 301 11.84 -19.54 7.29
C ASN A 301 11.30 -18.11 7.35
N ALA A 302 11.47 -17.45 8.49
CA ALA A 302 11.04 -16.08 8.70
C ALA A 302 12.24 -15.14 8.91
N VAL A 303 12.24 -14.00 8.23
CA VAL A 303 13.34 -13.00 8.31
C VAL A 303 12.76 -11.64 8.66
N ALA A 304 13.42 -10.95 9.60
CA ALA A 304 13.05 -9.61 10.00
C ALA A 304 13.39 -8.57 8.92
N TYR A 305 12.56 -7.52 8.79
CA TYR A 305 12.85 -6.38 7.93
C TYR A 305 12.36 -5.07 8.56
N HIS A 306 13.26 -4.12 8.75
CA HIS A 306 12.93 -2.78 9.24
C HIS A 306 14.00 -1.75 8.91
N ALA A 307 13.66 -0.47 9.14
CA ALA A 307 14.55 0.67 8.89
C ALA A 307 15.84 0.71 9.76
N GLY A 308 16.00 -0.19 10.73
CA GLY A 308 17.26 -0.37 11.47
C GLY A 308 18.36 -1.08 10.66
N PHE A 309 18.00 -1.83 9.61
CA PHE A 309 18.97 -2.48 8.73
C PHE A 309 19.57 -1.49 7.74
N THR A 310 20.81 -1.76 7.32
CA THR A 310 21.50 -1.03 6.27
C THR A 310 20.74 -1.12 4.94
N ALA A 311 21.05 -0.22 3.99
CA ALA A 311 20.44 -0.27 2.66
C ALA A 311 20.82 -1.54 1.90
N GLU A 312 22.05 -2.03 2.09
CA GLU A 312 22.56 -3.25 1.47
C GLU A 312 21.83 -4.50 1.99
N GLU A 313 21.71 -4.65 3.32
CA GLU A 313 20.96 -5.76 3.93
C GLU A 313 19.51 -5.80 3.46
N ARG A 314 18.84 -4.63 3.41
CA ARG A 314 17.46 -4.54 2.93
C ARG A 314 17.34 -4.95 1.46
N THR A 315 18.30 -4.56 0.63
CA THR A 315 18.35 -4.95 -0.79
C THR A 315 18.55 -6.45 -0.94
N ASN A 316 19.47 -7.04 -0.16
CA ASN A 316 19.75 -8.47 -0.15
C ASN A 316 18.52 -9.29 0.29
N ILE A 317 17.85 -8.88 1.38
CA ILE A 317 16.63 -9.54 1.86
C ILE A 317 15.50 -9.47 0.82
N GLN A 318 15.32 -8.32 0.16
CA GLN A 318 14.31 -8.16 -0.89
C GLN A 318 14.60 -9.03 -2.11
N ALA A 319 15.85 -9.05 -2.59
CA ALA A 319 16.29 -9.87 -3.71
C ALA A 319 16.11 -11.36 -3.42
N MET A 320 16.51 -11.79 -2.22
CA MET A 320 16.32 -13.13 -1.71
C MET A 320 14.83 -13.50 -1.69
N TRP A 321 13.98 -12.71 -1.04
CA TRP A 321 12.56 -13.04 -0.89
C TRP A 321 11.76 -13.02 -2.19
N THR A 322 12.19 -12.24 -3.18
CA THR A 322 11.55 -12.16 -4.51
C THR A 322 12.01 -13.28 -5.44
N SER A 323 13.14 -13.95 -5.13
CA SER A 323 13.65 -15.08 -5.91
C SER A 323 12.65 -16.24 -5.95
N PRO A 324 12.52 -16.96 -7.09
CA PRO A 324 11.74 -18.20 -7.19
C PRO A 324 12.18 -19.27 -6.20
N ARG A 325 13.45 -19.23 -5.78
CA ARG A 325 14.03 -20.02 -4.71
C ARG A 325 14.71 -19.06 -3.75
N PRO A 326 13.99 -18.58 -2.72
CA PRO A 326 14.55 -17.59 -1.79
C PRO A 326 15.80 -18.09 -1.06
N PHE A 327 15.94 -19.40 -0.93
CA PHE A 327 17.08 -20.02 -0.24
C PHE A 327 17.79 -20.95 -1.22
N PRO A 328 18.85 -20.48 -1.92
CA PRO A 328 19.77 -21.40 -2.58
C PRO A 328 20.41 -22.31 -1.51
N ALA A 329 20.77 -23.54 -1.89
CA ALA A 329 21.44 -24.49 -1.00
C ALA A 329 22.86 -24.00 -0.69
N SER A 330 23.01 -23.04 0.23
CA SER A 330 24.29 -22.42 0.59
C SER A 330 24.88 -22.95 1.90
N GLU A 331 24.33 -24.03 2.44
CA GLU A 331 25.00 -24.92 3.38
C GLU A 331 24.90 -26.33 2.78
N PRO A 332 25.87 -27.24 3.03
CA PRO A 332 25.66 -28.64 2.73
C PRO A 332 24.42 -29.08 3.51
N GLN A 333 23.27 -29.09 2.83
CA GLN A 333 22.04 -29.58 3.41
C GLN A 333 22.36 -31.00 3.86
N GLU A 334 22.13 -31.29 5.14
CA GLU A 334 21.99 -32.68 5.56
C GLU A 334 21.08 -33.35 4.53
N PRO A 335 21.52 -34.46 3.90
CA PRO A 335 20.87 -35.02 2.71
C PRO A 335 19.36 -35.31 2.87
N ASP A 336 18.84 -35.28 4.11
CA ASP A 336 17.46 -35.59 4.48
C ASP A 336 16.60 -34.38 4.92
N LYS A 337 17.11 -33.14 4.98
CA LYS A 337 16.28 -32.00 5.45
C LYS A 337 15.48 -31.35 4.30
N PRO A 338 14.13 -31.45 4.28
CA PRO A 338 13.32 -30.87 3.22
C PRO A 338 13.38 -29.33 3.25
N PRO A 339 13.22 -28.66 2.09
CA PRO A 339 13.17 -27.20 2.05
C PRO A 339 11.98 -26.66 2.85
N PRO A 340 12.08 -25.43 3.39
CA PRO A 340 11.00 -24.82 4.16
C PRO A 340 9.75 -24.68 3.29
N SER A 341 8.58 -24.94 3.89
CA SER A 341 7.28 -24.80 3.22
C SER A 341 6.84 -23.33 3.10
N PHE A 342 7.43 -22.43 3.90
CA PHE A 342 7.10 -21.01 3.95
C PHE A 342 8.33 -20.10 3.92
N SER A 343 8.21 -18.97 3.22
CA SER A 343 9.19 -17.87 3.21
C SER A 343 8.50 -16.58 3.66
N ILE A 344 8.77 -16.16 4.89
CA ILE A 344 8.04 -15.09 5.57
C ILE A 344 8.95 -13.89 5.81
N ILE A 345 8.45 -12.70 5.48
CA ILE A 345 9.06 -11.45 5.94
C ILE A 345 8.26 -10.93 7.12
N VAL A 346 8.92 -10.77 8.27
CA VAL A 346 8.35 -10.11 9.44
C VAL A 346 8.85 -8.67 9.45
N ALA A 347 7.97 -7.70 9.38
CA ALA A 347 8.39 -6.34 9.12
C ALA A 347 7.58 -5.26 9.81
N THR A 348 8.23 -4.13 10.00
CA THR A 348 7.51 -2.87 10.24
C THR A 348 6.99 -2.29 8.91
N THR A 349 6.26 -1.18 8.97
CA THR A 349 5.80 -0.41 7.79
C THR A 349 6.94 0.00 6.83
N ALA A 350 8.21 -0.11 7.24
CA ALA A 350 9.37 0.04 6.38
C ALA A 350 9.43 -0.98 5.23
N PHE A 351 8.85 -2.18 5.38
CA PHE A 351 8.67 -3.14 4.28
C PHE A 351 7.43 -2.76 3.48
N GLY A 352 7.59 -1.71 2.68
CA GLY A 352 6.50 -0.93 2.13
C GLY A 352 6.54 -0.75 0.62
N MET A 353 6.21 0.46 0.18
CA MET A 353 6.25 0.91 -1.22
C MET A 353 7.50 0.38 -1.97
N GLY A 354 7.31 -0.08 -3.21
CA GLY A 354 8.39 -0.65 -4.06
C GLY A 354 8.39 -2.19 -4.12
N ILE A 355 7.82 -2.89 -3.12
CA ILE A 355 7.77 -4.36 -3.16
C ILE A 355 6.80 -4.84 -4.24
N ASP A 356 7.30 -5.69 -5.16
CA ASP A 356 6.50 -6.33 -6.21
C ASP A 356 6.76 -7.84 -6.32
N ASN A 357 6.31 -8.58 -5.30
CA ASN A 357 6.18 -10.04 -5.40
C ASN A 357 4.72 -10.38 -5.77
N PRO A 358 4.45 -10.93 -6.97
CA PRO A 358 3.08 -11.24 -7.37
C PRO A 358 2.45 -12.40 -6.58
N CYS A 359 3.27 -13.24 -5.96
CA CYS A 359 2.90 -14.55 -5.42
C CYS A 359 2.70 -14.57 -3.90
N VAL A 360 2.56 -13.43 -3.24
CA VAL A 360 2.28 -13.36 -1.79
C VAL A 360 0.93 -14.00 -1.50
N ARG A 361 0.89 -15.01 -0.64
CA ARG A 361 -0.34 -15.76 -0.30
C ARG A 361 -1.00 -15.28 0.98
N PHE A 362 -0.28 -14.62 1.87
CA PHE A 362 -0.88 -14.04 3.06
C PHE A 362 -0.17 -12.80 3.56
N VAL A 363 -0.95 -11.92 4.17
CA VAL A 363 -0.48 -10.78 4.96
C VAL A 363 -1.13 -10.91 6.34
N VAL A 364 -0.33 -10.83 7.40
CA VAL A 364 -0.80 -10.88 8.78
C VAL A 364 -0.42 -9.58 9.47
N HIS A 365 -1.36 -8.89 10.09
CA HIS A 365 -1.07 -7.79 10.99
C HIS A 365 -1.04 -8.37 12.40
N TRP A 366 0.16 -8.43 12.98
CA TRP A 366 0.41 -8.99 14.31
C TRP A 366 -0.28 -8.19 15.42
N THR A 367 -0.50 -6.91 15.15
CA THR A 367 -1.25 -5.95 15.97
C THR A 367 -2.18 -5.15 15.05
N PRO A 368 -3.21 -4.47 15.58
CA PRO A 368 -4.08 -3.61 14.78
C PRO A 368 -3.27 -2.57 13.98
N PRO A 369 -3.54 -2.38 12.68
CA PRO A 369 -2.86 -1.36 11.88
C PRO A 369 -3.08 0.05 12.41
N LYS A 370 -2.10 0.94 12.22
CA LYS A 370 -2.13 2.33 12.69
C LYS A 370 -3.21 3.20 12.04
N SER A 371 -3.64 2.84 10.84
CA SER A 371 -4.64 3.56 10.05
C SER A 371 -5.29 2.58 9.07
N PHE A 372 -6.52 2.86 8.67
CA PHE A 372 -7.25 1.98 7.76
C PHE A 372 -6.67 2.03 6.34
N GLU A 373 -6.16 3.18 5.89
CA GLU A 373 -5.51 3.30 4.59
C GLU A 373 -4.25 2.43 4.51
N SER A 374 -3.43 2.43 5.57
CA SER A 374 -2.26 1.54 5.67
C SER A 374 -2.69 0.08 5.66
N PHE A 375 -3.73 -0.30 6.40
CA PHE A 375 -4.27 -1.67 6.40
C PHE A 375 -4.62 -2.15 4.98
N VAL A 376 -5.32 -1.34 4.17
CA VAL A 376 -5.70 -1.72 2.80
C VAL A 376 -4.48 -1.79 1.89
N GLN A 377 -3.55 -0.83 2.01
CA GLN A 377 -2.32 -0.82 1.23
C GLN A 377 -1.43 -2.04 1.53
N GLU A 378 -1.29 -2.39 2.81
CA GLU A 378 -0.54 -3.54 3.32
C GLU A 378 -1.19 -4.86 2.90
N SER A 379 -2.50 -5.01 3.14
CA SER A 379 -3.28 -6.18 2.71
C SER A 379 -3.22 -6.40 1.20
N GLY A 380 -3.29 -5.34 0.40
CA GLY A 380 -3.27 -5.39 -1.06
C GLY A 380 -1.94 -5.89 -1.67
N ARG A 381 -0.92 -6.11 -0.85
CA ARG A 381 0.31 -6.81 -1.26
C ARG A 381 0.08 -8.29 -1.51
N ALA A 382 -0.95 -8.87 -0.90
CA ALA A 382 -1.35 -10.26 -1.13
C ALA A 382 -2.00 -10.43 -2.52
N GLY A 383 -1.76 -11.58 -3.16
CA GLY A 383 -2.50 -12.03 -4.34
C GLY A 383 -2.48 -11.06 -5.53
N ARG A 384 -1.34 -10.44 -5.84
CA ARG A 384 -1.24 -9.52 -7.00
C ARG A 384 -1.30 -10.23 -8.35
N ASP A 385 -1.05 -11.54 -8.36
CA ASP A 385 -1.32 -12.46 -9.47
C ASP A 385 -2.82 -12.78 -9.66
N GLY A 386 -3.70 -12.18 -8.84
CA GLY A 386 -5.14 -12.41 -8.88
C GLY A 386 -5.58 -13.73 -8.25
N ARG A 387 -4.65 -14.54 -7.72
CA ARG A 387 -4.97 -15.81 -7.06
C ARG A 387 -5.38 -15.58 -5.61
N ALA A 388 -6.01 -16.60 -5.03
CA ALA A 388 -6.47 -16.59 -3.64
C ALA A 388 -5.31 -16.26 -2.67
N ALA A 389 -5.55 -15.29 -1.81
CA ALA A 389 -4.66 -14.90 -0.73
C ALA A 389 -5.47 -14.58 0.53
N ALA A 390 -4.81 -14.38 1.67
CA ALA A 390 -5.47 -13.99 2.93
C ALA A 390 -4.88 -12.70 3.52
N SER A 391 -5.70 -11.87 4.14
CA SER A 391 -5.29 -10.79 5.01
C SER A 391 -5.91 -10.99 6.39
N ILE A 392 -5.06 -11.15 7.40
CA ILE A 392 -5.47 -11.46 8.78
C ILE A 392 -5.06 -10.31 9.68
N VAL A 393 -5.94 -9.90 10.60
CA VAL A 393 -5.61 -8.95 11.68
C VAL A 393 -5.77 -9.65 13.01
N TYR A 394 -4.70 -9.72 13.80
CA TYR A 394 -4.79 -10.09 15.21
C TYR A 394 -5.29 -8.89 16.01
N TYR A 395 -6.33 -9.11 16.82
CA TYR A 395 -7.04 -8.04 17.50
C TYR A 395 -7.44 -8.46 18.92
N ASN A 396 -7.09 -7.63 19.90
CA ASN A 396 -7.68 -7.64 21.23
C ASN A 396 -7.86 -6.20 21.77
N ALA A 397 -8.52 -6.05 22.92
CA ALA A 397 -8.83 -4.72 23.46
C ALA A 397 -7.57 -4.00 23.96
N GLN A 398 -6.61 -4.77 24.45
CA GLN A 398 -5.35 -4.25 24.94
C GLN A 398 -4.42 -3.72 23.83
N GLU A 399 -4.26 -4.45 22.72
CA GLU A 399 -3.47 -4.01 21.57
C GLU A 399 -4.11 -2.79 20.90
N ARG A 400 -5.44 -2.69 20.92
CA ARG A 400 -6.14 -1.46 20.52
C ARG A 400 -5.69 -0.27 21.37
N GLU A 401 -5.68 -0.40 22.69
CA GLU A 401 -5.30 0.71 23.57
C GLU A 401 -3.81 1.06 23.44
N ARG A 402 -2.94 0.06 23.34
CA ARG A 402 -1.50 0.26 23.10
C ARG A 402 -1.24 1.05 21.82
N MET A 403 -1.97 0.75 20.75
CA MET A 403 -1.88 1.51 19.50
C MET A 403 -2.40 2.94 19.66
N ASN A 404 -3.53 3.12 20.34
CA ASN A 404 -4.10 4.45 20.62
C ASN A 404 -3.11 5.34 21.40
N ASP A 405 -2.52 4.81 22.46
CA ASP A 405 -1.50 5.51 23.25
C ASP A 405 -0.26 5.83 22.44
N ARG A 406 0.18 4.92 21.57
CA ARG A 406 1.32 5.16 20.69
C ARG A 406 1.06 6.31 19.71
N LEU A 407 -0.14 6.40 19.13
CA LEU A 407 -0.49 7.50 18.23
C LEU A 407 -0.44 8.83 18.97
N LYS A 408 -1.00 8.89 20.19
CA LYS A 408 -0.94 10.08 21.05
C LYS A 408 0.49 10.47 21.42
N ARG A 409 1.34 9.52 21.84
CA ARG A 409 2.76 9.76 22.16
C ARG A 409 3.55 10.28 20.97
N THR A 410 3.30 9.72 19.78
CA THR A 410 3.96 10.16 18.54
C THR A 410 3.70 11.64 18.24
N ALA A 411 2.48 12.12 18.53
CA ALA A 411 2.14 13.54 18.37
C ALA A 411 2.72 14.43 19.48
N GLN A 412 2.85 13.91 20.71
CA GLN A 412 3.52 14.61 21.81
C GLN A 412 5.02 14.78 21.55
N ASP A 413 5.66 13.82 20.88
CA ASP A 413 7.08 13.87 20.49
C ASP A 413 7.33 14.73 19.24
N ALA A 414 6.29 15.16 18.53
CA ALA A 414 6.42 15.93 17.29
C ALA A 414 7.20 17.26 17.41
N PRO A 415 7.10 18.04 18.50
CA PRO A 415 7.90 19.25 18.69
C PRO A 415 9.41 18.97 18.69
N ASN A 416 9.84 17.83 19.26
CA ASN A 416 11.24 17.41 19.28
C ASN A 416 11.78 17.09 17.87
N ARG A 417 10.89 16.91 16.89
CA ARG A 417 11.22 16.67 15.47
C ARG A 417 11.07 17.92 14.60
N GLY A 418 10.90 19.10 15.20
CA GLY A 418 10.76 20.36 14.48
C GLY A 418 9.39 20.58 13.81
N ILE A 419 8.36 19.80 14.20
CA ILE A 419 7.01 19.92 13.65
C ILE A 419 6.21 20.95 14.45
N LYS A 420 5.55 21.89 13.77
CA LYS A 420 4.70 22.91 14.40
C LYS A 420 3.55 22.27 15.18
N LYS A 421 3.23 22.80 16.36
CA LYS A 421 2.19 22.27 17.27
C LYS A 421 0.81 22.12 16.60
N ALA A 422 0.38 23.14 15.84
CA ALA A 422 -0.90 23.10 15.13
C ALA A 422 -0.95 21.99 14.07
N THR A 423 0.11 21.83 13.28
CA THR A 423 0.25 20.73 12.30
C THR A 423 0.29 19.37 12.99
N SER A 424 0.97 19.24 14.13
CA SER A 424 0.97 18.01 14.92
C SER A 424 -0.43 17.62 15.41
N GLN A 425 -1.22 18.58 15.89
CA GLN A 425 -2.60 18.32 16.34
C GLN A 425 -3.53 17.89 15.22
N ALA A 426 -3.48 18.56 14.06
CA ALA A 426 -4.26 18.17 12.88
C ALA A 426 -3.89 16.76 12.40
N ASN A 427 -2.59 16.45 12.33
CA ASN A 427 -2.10 15.12 11.96
C ASN A 427 -2.55 14.05 12.95
N LEU A 428 -2.48 14.32 14.26
CA LEU A 428 -2.96 13.40 15.30
C LEU A 428 -4.46 13.12 15.14
N GLN A 429 -5.26 14.16 14.92
CA GLN A 429 -6.70 14.02 14.74
C GLN A 429 -7.03 13.13 13.53
N ALA A 430 -6.38 13.37 12.39
CA ALA A 430 -6.55 12.53 11.19
C ALA A 430 -6.14 11.07 11.44
N GLN A 431 -5.03 10.85 12.16
CA GLN A 431 -4.56 9.51 12.51
C GLN A 431 -5.52 8.78 13.46
N LEU A 432 -6.02 9.45 14.50
CA LEU A 432 -6.98 8.86 15.43
C LEU A 432 -8.32 8.56 14.76
N GLU A 433 -8.77 9.45 13.87
CA GLU A 433 -9.97 9.20 13.06
C GLU A 433 -9.79 7.96 12.17
N SER A 434 -8.65 7.84 11.47
CA SER A 434 -8.36 6.66 10.65
C SER A 434 -8.21 5.38 11.49
N PHE A 435 -7.56 5.46 12.65
CA PHE A 435 -7.46 4.32 13.58
C PHE A 435 -8.83 3.89 14.11
N SER A 436 -9.73 4.83 14.40
CA SER A 436 -11.10 4.51 14.82
C SER A 436 -11.86 3.67 13.77
N LYS A 437 -11.53 3.84 12.48
CA LYS A 437 -12.08 3.03 11.39
C LYS A 437 -11.51 1.61 11.40
N VAL A 438 -10.24 1.42 11.76
CA VAL A 438 -9.64 0.10 12.01
C VAL A 438 -10.34 -0.60 13.18
N VAL A 439 -10.59 0.11 14.28
CA VAL A 439 -11.33 -0.41 15.43
C VAL A 439 -12.74 -0.81 15.01
N ARG A 440 -13.47 0.07 14.33
CA ARG A 440 -14.81 -0.23 13.80
C ARG A 440 -14.79 -1.46 12.89
N TYR A 441 -13.79 -1.58 12.02
CA TYR A 441 -13.61 -2.76 11.18
C TYR A 441 -13.42 -4.01 12.01
N CYS A 442 -12.49 -4.02 12.95
CA CYS A 442 -12.23 -5.20 13.77
C CYS A 442 -13.44 -5.59 14.65
N GLU A 443 -14.18 -4.60 15.17
CA GLU A 443 -15.26 -4.84 16.12
C GLU A 443 -16.62 -5.10 15.49
N THR A 444 -16.82 -4.74 14.22
CA THR A 444 -18.05 -5.05 13.49
C THR A 444 -18.08 -6.54 13.15
N THR A 445 -19.17 -7.22 13.50
CA THR A 445 -19.33 -8.67 13.28
C THR A 445 -20.49 -9.00 12.33
N HIS A 446 -21.19 -8.00 11.80
CA HIS A 446 -22.41 -8.18 11.02
C HIS A 446 -22.37 -7.57 9.61
N ARG A 447 -21.27 -6.94 9.22
CA ARG A 447 -21.10 -6.34 7.88
C ARG A 447 -19.97 -7.00 7.12
N CYS A 448 -20.12 -7.13 5.81
CA CYS A 448 -19.06 -7.69 4.97
C CYS A 448 -17.77 -6.85 5.06
N ARG A 449 -16.60 -7.51 5.17
CA ARG A 449 -15.30 -6.82 5.25
C ARG A 449 -14.99 -6.03 3.98
N HIS A 450 -15.30 -6.57 2.80
CA HIS A 450 -15.10 -5.89 1.52
C HIS A 450 -15.98 -4.65 1.39
N GLU A 451 -17.24 -4.75 1.80
CA GLU A 451 -18.18 -3.62 1.79
C GLU A 451 -17.67 -2.46 2.65
N MET A 452 -17.14 -2.76 3.85
CA MET A 452 -16.54 -1.73 4.71
C MET A 452 -15.32 -1.06 4.08
N ILE A 453 -14.52 -1.79 3.29
CA ILE A 453 -13.39 -1.24 2.53
C ILE A 453 -13.90 -0.33 1.41
N MET A 454 -14.89 -0.77 0.64
CA MET A 454 -15.49 0.02 -0.46
C MET A 454 -16.12 1.32 0.04
N GLU A 455 -16.86 1.25 1.15
CA GLU A 455 -17.50 2.42 1.77
C GLU A 455 -16.46 3.49 2.15
N LEU A 456 -15.32 3.09 2.70
CA LEU A 456 -14.30 4.04 3.13
C LEU A 456 -13.72 4.86 1.96
N PHE A 457 -13.40 4.20 0.86
CA PHE A 457 -12.77 4.83 -0.31
C PHE A 457 -13.79 5.51 -1.24
N GLY A 458 -15.08 5.45 -0.89
CA GLY A 458 -16.16 6.04 -1.66
C GLY A 458 -16.31 5.36 -3.02
N ASP A 459 -16.12 4.04 -3.09
CA ASP A 459 -16.22 3.29 -4.35
C ASP A 459 -17.62 3.46 -4.96
N TYR A 460 -18.68 3.39 -4.14
CA TYR A 460 -20.07 3.62 -4.58
C TYR A 460 -20.32 5.03 -5.14
N GLU A 461 -19.63 6.05 -4.63
CA GLU A 461 -19.70 7.41 -5.17
C GLU A 461 -19.05 7.48 -6.55
N LEU A 462 -17.87 6.86 -6.69
CA LEU A 462 -17.14 6.79 -7.96
C LEU A 462 -17.88 5.98 -9.03
N GLU A 463 -18.51 4.87 -8.65
CA GLU A 463 -19.37 4.07 -9.54
C GLU A 463 -20.56 4.87 -10.07
N ARG A 464 -21.20 5.68 -9.21
CA ARG A 464 -22.30 6.59 -9.61
C ARG A 464 -21.82 7.68 -10.56
N LEU A 465 -20.65 8.27 -10.29
CA LEU A 465 -20.05 9.28 -11.18
C LEU A 465 -19.79 8.70 -12.58
N ARG A 466 -19.36 7.45 -12.68
CA ARG A 466 -19.19 6.74 -13.95
C ARG A 466 -20.49 6.43 -14.67
N ALA A 467 -21.48 5.89 -13.97
CA ALA A 467 -22.77 5.56 -14.58
C ALA A 467 -23.46 6.79 -15.19
N ASN A 468 -23.30 7.97 -14.57
CA ASN A 468 -23.81 9.23 -15.12
C ASN A 468 -23.06 9.66 -16.39
N TRP A 469 -21.78 9.32 -16.53
CA TRP A 469 -20.98 9.57 -17.73
C TRP A 469 -21.36 8.63 -18.87
N ASP A 470 -21.51 7.34 -18.60
CA ASP A 470 -21.87 6.32 -19.61
C ASP A 470 -23.29 6.55 -20.19
N ASN A 471 -24.21 7.07 -19.39
CA ASN A 471 -25.55 7.48 -19.88
C ASN A 471 -25.51 8.68 -20.85
N SER A 472 -24.39 9.39 -20.94
CA SER A 472 -24.17 10.51 -21.86
C SER A 472 -23.48 10.10 -23.17
N GLY A 473 -23.06 8.82 -23.31
CA GLY A 473 -22.44 8.28 -24.51
C GLY A 473 -22.71 6.78 -24.67
N ASN A 474 -23.68 6.43 -25.51
CA ASN A 474 -24.03 5.08 -26.00
C ASN A 474 -23.29 3.88 -25.37
N GLY A 475 -23.94 3.22 -24.41
CA GLY A 475 -23.59 1.86 -23.98
C GLY A 475 -24.13 1.51 -22.60
N VAL A 476 -25.40 1.08 -22.51
CA VAL A 476 -25.98 0.55 -21.27
C VAL A 476 -25.26 -0.74 -20.90
N VAL A 477 -24.26 -0.66 -20.01
CA VAL A 477 -23.79 -1.82 -19.26
C VAL A 477 -24.83 -2.07 -18.18
N LYS A 478 -25.70 -3.07 -18.42
CA LYS A 478 -26.60 -3.58 -17.39
C LYS A 478 -25.75 -4.01 -16.19
N SER A 479 -25.91 -3.32 -15.07
CA SER A 479 -25.43 -3.81 -13.78
C SER A 479 -26.14 -5.13 -13.49
N GLU A 480 -25.44 -6.24 -13.66
CA GLU A 480 -25.93 -7.55 -13.23
C GLU A 480 -26.26 -7.48 -11.73
N GLU A 481 -27.39 -8.11 -11.39
CA GLU A 481 -28.01 -8.18 -10.08
C GLU A 481 -27.00 -8.45 -8.96
N ASN A 482 -26.91 -7.53 -7.98
CA ASN A 482 -26.68 -7.76 -6.54
C ASN A 482 -25.71 -8.89 -6.12
N SER A 483 -24.67 -9.20 -6.90
CA SER A 483 -23.63 -10.13 -6.47
C SER A 483 -22.80 -9.42 -5.40
N SER A 484 -22.73 -10.01 -4.19
CA SER A 484 -21.91 -9.45 -3.13
C SER A 484 -20.46 -9.35 -3.61
N PRO A 485 -19.82 -8.16 -3.55
CA PRO A 485 -18.45 -7.95 -4.06
C PRO A 485 -17.38 -8.79 -3.33
N CYS A 486 -17.79 -9.54 -2.30
CA CYS A 486 -16.96 -10.38 -1.46
C CYS A 486 -16.76 -11.79 -2.01
N ASP A 487 -17.75 -12.39 -2.68
CA ASP A 487 -17.74 -13.82 -3.07
C ASP A 487 -17.22 -14.76 -1.94
N TYR A 488 -17.77 -14.62 -0.73
CA TYR A 488 -17.34 -15.36 0.47
C TYR A 488 -15.86 -15.20 0.87
N ALA A 489 -15.15 -14.22 0.31
CA ALA A 489 -13.78 -13.89 0.66
C ALA A 489 -13.66 -13.07 1.97
N CYS A 490 -14.57 -13.20 2.91
CA CYS A 490 -14.32 -12.70 4.27
C CYS A 490 -14.92 -13.59 5.33
N ASP A 491 -14.39 -13.49 6.54
CA ASP A 491 -14.84 -14.26 7.70
C ASP A 491 -16.35 -14.14 7.93
N ILE A 492 -16.92 -12.94 7.85
CA ILE A 492 -18.34 -12.69 8.07
C ILE A 492 -19.21 -13.32 6.98
N CYS A 493 -18.88 -13.16 5.70
CA CYS A 493 -19.65 -13.77 4.62
C CYS A 493 -19.51 -15.30 4.61
N LYS A 494 -18.35 -15.82 5.02
CA LYS A 494 -18.04 -17.26 5.01
C LYS A 494 -18.62 -18.02 6.21
N GLU A 495 -18.50 -17.47 7.42
CA GLU A 495 -18.90 -18.14 8.68
C GLU A 495 -20.27 -17.67 9.18
N GLY A 496 -20.70 -16.48 8.75
CA GLY A 496 -21.92 -15.83 9.21
C GLY A 496 -21.70 -14.91 10.42
N PRO A 497 -22.49 -13.84 10.57
CA PRO A 497 -22.34 -12.84 11.63
C PRO A 497 -22.31 -13.40 13.06
N LYS A 498 -23.14 -14.41 13.34
CA LYS A 498 -23.26 -15.02 14.66
C LYS A 498 -21.97 -15.73 15.08
N ALA A 499 -21.33 -16.47 14.17
CA ALA A 499 -20.09 -17.17 14.45
C ALA A 499 -18.95 -16.19 14.76
N VAL A 500 -18.84 -15.11 13.98
CA VAL A 500 -17.84 -14.06 14.21
C VAL A 500 -18.11 -13.32 15.53
N ALA A 501 -19.37 -13.06 15.87
CA ALA A 501 -19.74 -12.48 17.17
C ALA A 501 -19.33 -13.35 18.35
N VAL A 502 -19.49 -14.67 18.25
CA VAL A 502 -19.02 -15.62 19.28
C VAL A 502 -17.49 -15.65 19.35
N ARG A 503 -16.77 -15.55 18.23
CA ARG A 503 -15.29 -15.43 18.27
C ARG A 503 -14.86 -14.14 18.98
N LYS A 504 -15.55 -13.02 18.73
CA LYS A 504 -15.29 -11.73 19.39
C LYS A 504 -15.59 -11.77 20.89
N SER A 505 -16.68 -12.42 21.31
CA SER A 505 -17.07 -12.43 22.73
C SER A 505 -16.03 -13.14 23.61
N ARG A 506 -15.25 -14.08 23.05
CA ARG A 506 -14.16 -14.77 23.75
C ARG A 506 -12.94 -13.91 24.06
N MET A 507 -12.85 -12.70 23.49
CA MET A 507 -11.78 -11.74 23.85
C MET A 507 -11.89 -11.25 25.29
N VAL A 508 -13.13 -11.10 25.75
CA VAL A 508 -13.44 -10.64 27.10
C VAL A 508 -13.49 -11.89 27.95
N THR A 509 -12.41 -12.20 28.65
CA THR A 509 -12.54 -13.02 29.85
C THR A 509 -13.51 -12.28 30.76
N GLU A 510 -14.63 -12.91 31.13
CA GLU A 510 -15.30 -12.52 32.37
C GLU A 510 -14.26 -12.67 33.46
N SER A 511 -13.54 -11.60 33.77
CA SER A 511 -12.92 -11.47 35.07
C SER A 511 -14.09 -11.52 36.04
N ALA A 512 -14.31 -12.71 36.62
CA ALA A 512 -15.18 -12.85 37.76
C ALA A 512 -14.79 -11.72 38.75
N PRO A 513 -15.74 -10.98 39.33
CA PRO A 513 -15.44 -9.94 40.32
C PRO A 513 -14.61 -10.45 41.52
N GLU A 514 -14.43 -11.77 41.62
CA GLU A 514 -13.72 -12.47 42.68
C GLU A 514 -12.19 -12.34 42.60
N ASP A 515 -11.61 -12.09 41.41
CA ASP A 515 -10.14 -12.03 41.24
C ASP A 515 -9.50 -10.68 41.65
N PHE A 516 -10.30 -9.72 42.11
CA PHE A 516 -9.84 -8.40 42.60
C PHE A 516 -9.99 -8.20 44.11
N VAL A 517 -10.25 -9.25 44.88
CA VAL A 517 -10.12 -9.17 46.35
C VAL A 517 -8.69 -9.55 46.71
N ASP A 518 -7.83 -8.55 46.87
CA ASP A 518 -6.54 -8.71 47.55
C ASP A 518 -6.79 -9.46 48.88
N PRO A 519 -6.17 -10.64 49.10
CA PRO A 519 -6.33 -11.40 50.36
C PRO A 519 -6.01 -10.55 51.60
N GLY A 520 -5.17 -9.52 51.44
CA GLY A 520 -4.85 -8.55 52.48
C GLY A 520 -6.00 -7.61 52.83
N MET A 521 -6.83 -7.20 51.86
CA MET A 521 -7.96 -6.29 52.12
C MET A 521 -9.07 -6.95 52.94
N ALA A 522 -9.33 -8.24 52.74
CA ALA A 522 -10.31 -8.98 53.55
C ALA A 522 -9.87 -9.09 55.02
N GLN A 523 -8.58 -9.34 55.28
CA GLN A 523 -8.01 -9.36 56.63
C GLN A 523 -7.98 -7.96 57.28
N ILE A 524 -7.67 -6.93 56.51
CA ILE A 524 -7.69 -5.53 56.97
C ILE A 524 -9.12 -5.07 57.30
N MET A 525 -10.13 -5.46 56.51
CA MET A 525 -11.53 -5.16 56.80
C MET A 525 -12.06 -5.90 58.03
N GLN A 526 -11.64 -7.15 58.26
CA GLN A 526 -11.96 -7.89 59.50
C GLN A 526 -11.33 -7.25 60.75
N LEU A 527 -10.11 -6.73 60.63
CA LEU A 527 -9.43 -6.02 61.72
C LEU A 527 -10.04 -4.64 62.00
N MET A 528 -10.48 -3.92 60.97
CA MET A 528 -11.10 -2.60 61.13
C MET A 528 -12.57 -2.64 61.56
N PHE A 529 -13.32 -3.70 61.21
CA PHE A 529 -14.75 -3.82 61.51
C PHE A 529 -15.15 -5.17 62.14
N PRO A 530 -14.61 -5.53 63.32
CA PRO A 530 -14.80 -6.87 63.91
C PRO A 530 -16.25 -7.19 64.34
N ARG A 531 -17.15 -6.19 64.36
CA ARG A 531 -18.58 -6.37 64.67
C ARG A 531 -19.47 -6.56 63.44
N ALA A 532 -18.97 -6.31 62.23
CA ALA A 532 -19.74 -6.47 60.99
C ALA A 532 -19.72 -7.91 60.44
N PHE A 533 -18.82 -8.77 60.95
CA PHE A 533 -18.56 -10.12 60.47
C PHE A 533 -18.76 -11.20 61.57
N ARG A 534 -19.67 -10.96 62.52
CA ARG A 534 -20.13 -11.98 63.49
C ARG A 534 -21.52 -12.46 63.16
#